data_AF-A0A821RJ14-F1
#
_entry.id   AF-A0A821RJ14-F1
#
_cell.length_a   1.000
_cell.length_b   1.000
_cell.length_c   1.000
_cell.angle_alpha   90.00
_cell.angle_beta   90.00
_cell.angle_gamma   90.00
#
_symmetry.space_group_name_H-M   'P 1'
#
loop_
_entity.id
_entity.type
_entity.pdbx_description
1 polymer ?
#
loop_
_entity_poly.entity_id
_entity_poly.type
_entity_poly.pdbx_seq_one_letter_code
_entity_poly.pdbx_strand_id
1 'polypeptide(L)'
;MLSISNTNVAVIERIVPDGGWGWIIVLSSFIIHFIIDGITYSMGDIYLEPMLFNLQFSRAYVSAIFSLLESITLASGYNKCSTKIYNLFDILFYFILFILAPISTVFTNTFGCRTITIVGAIIASLGFFLSRWWSNVYYYYLTIGIIGGIGCGLIYLPAIVSVGYYFEEKRSFA
;
A
#
# COMPACT_ATOMS: atom_id res chain seq x y z
N MET A 1 -42.24 -9.20 0.55
CA MET A 1 -42.90 -10.35 -0.13
C MET A 1 -41.82 -11.06 -0.92
N LEU A 2 -41.32 -12.19 -0.43
CA LEU A 2 -40.18 -12.92 -1.00
C LEU A 2 -40.63 -13.69 -2.25
N SER A 3 -39.98 -13.43 -3.39
CA SER A 3 -40.10 -14.24 -4.60
C SER A 3 -39.07 -15.36 -4.54
N ILE A 4 -39.54 -16.61 -4.42
CA ILE A 4 -38.68 -17.80 -4.38
C ILE A 4 -38.46 -18.26 -5.83
N SER A 5 -37.30 -17.95 -6.41
CA SER A 5 -36.86 -18.56 -7.68
C SER A 5 -36.04 -19.83 -7.38
N ASN A 6 -36.55 -20.98 -7.84
CA ASN A 6 -35.93 -22.30 -7.72
C ASN A 6 -34.62 -22.43 -8.51
N THR A 7 -33.48 -22.20 -7.86
CA THR A 7 -32.20 -22.84 -8.15
C THR A 7 -31.47 -23.05 -6.82
N ASN A 8 -31.05 -24.28 -6.52
CA ASN A 8 -30.39 -24.69 -5.27
C ASN A 8 -28.95 -24.16 -5.11
N VAL A 9 -28.77 -22.87 -5.33
CA VAL A 9 -27.70 -22.09 -4.72
C VAL A 9 -28.45 -21.04 -3.92
N ALA A 10 -28.45 -21.15 -2.59
CA ALA A 10 -28.84 -20.04 -1.75
C ALA A 10 -27.80 -18.93 -1.98
N VAL A 11 -27.96 -18.17 -3.06
CA VAL A 11 -27.29 -16.90 -3.25
C VAL A 11 -27.91 -16.02 -2.18
N ILE A 12 -27.26 -15.96 -1.02
CA ILE A 12 -27.57 -14.97 -0.01
C ILE A 12 -27.29 -13.64 -0.69
N GLU A 13 -28.33 -13.02 -1.24
CA GLU A 13 -28.27 -11.67 -1.76
C GLU A 13 -27.94 -10.77 -0.57
N ARG A 14 -26.66 -10.43 -0.44
CA ARG A 14 -26.22 -9.51 0.60
C ARG A 14 -26.78 -8.16 0.21
N ILE A 15 -27.83 -7.73 0.91
CA ILE A 15 -28.39 -6.38 0.79
C ILE A 15 -27.28 -5.42 1.20
N VAL A 16 -26.53 -4.92 0.22
CA VAL A 16 -25.43 -3.99 0.41
C VAL A 16 -26.05 -2.68 0.87
N PRO A 17 -25.69 -2.15 2.04
CA PRO A 17 -26.25 -0.88 2.48
C PRO A 17 -25.62 0.24 1.66
N ASP A 18 -26.30 0.72 0.61
CA ASP A 18 -25.88 1.86 -0.24
C ASP A 18 -25.96 3.22 0.49
N GLY A 19 -25.41 3.29 1.71
CA GLY A 19 -25.39 4.46 2.58
C GLY A 19 -25.09 4.15 4.06
N GLY A 20 -25.21 5.16 4.92
CA GLY A 20 -24.96 5.04 6.36
C GLY A 20 -23.48 4.86 6.70
N TRP A 21 -23.13 3.77 7.41
CA TRP A 21 -21.76 3.45 7.82
C TRP A 21 -20.80 3.22 6.65
N GLY A 22 -21.29 2.97 5.43
CA GLY A 22 -20.47 2.82 4.23
C GLY A 22 -19.58 4.05 3.96
N TRP A 23 -20.06 5.27 4.20
CA TRP A 23 -19.26 6.49 4.02
C TRP A 23 -18.08 6.60 4.98
N ILE A 24 -18.22 6.06 6.20
CA ILE A 24 -17.14 6.02 7.17
C ILE A 24 -16.06 5.04 6.71
N ILE A 25 -16.45 3.96 6.05
CA ILE A 25 -15.52 2.97 5.47
C ILE A 25 -14.78 3.59 4.28
N VAL A 26 -15.46 4.32 3.40
CA VAL A 26 -14.82 5.07 2.30
C VAL A 26 -13.78 6.05 2.85
N LEU A 27 -14.15 6.86 3.85
CA LEU A 27 -13.22 7.78 4.49
C LEU A 27 -12.03 7.05 5.14
N SER A 28 -12.29 5.91 5.79
CA SER A 28 -11.24 5.10 6.43
C SER A 28 -10.28 4.54 5.38
N SER A 29 -10.80 4.01 4.28
CA SER A 29 -10.01 3.50 3.17
C SER A 29 -9.21 4.60 2.50
N PHE A 30 -9.78 5.79 2.32
CA PHE A 30 -9.05 6.95 1.83
C PHE A 30 -7.89 7.33 2.75
N ILE A 31 -8.11 7.40 4.07
CA ILE A 31 -7.05 7.70 5.05
C ILE A 31 -5.95 6.64 5.02
N ILE A 32 -6.32 5.36 4.91
CA ILE A 32 -5.35 4.26 4.80
C ILE A 32 -4.46 4.44 3.58
N HIS A 33 -5.04 4.69 2.41
CA HIS A 33 -4.26 4.91 1.17
C HIS A 33 -3.40 6.16 1.28
N PHE A 34 -3.96 7.26 1.79
CA PHE A 34 -3.22 8.51 2.00
C PHE A 34 -2.01 8.31 2.92
N ILE A 35 -2.13 7.50 3.98
CA ILE A 35 -1.02 7.18 4.88
C ILE A 35 0.01 6.30 4.17
N ILE A 36 -0.40 5.25 3.47
CA ILE A 36 0.52 4.33 2.79
C ILE A 36 1.30 5.05 1.68
N ASP A 37 0.60 5.80 0.83
CA ASP A 37 1.22 6.58 -0.24
C ASP A 37 2.09 7.70 0.36
N GLY A 38 1.62 8.37 1.42
CA GLY A 38 2.36 9.39 2.14
C GLY A 38 3.66 8.88 2.75
N ILE A 39 3.65 7.69 3.37
CA ILE A 39 4.87 7.03 3.86
C ILE A 39 5.84 6.77 2.71
N THR A 40 5.32 6.28 1.59
CA THR A 40 6.13 5.89 0.44
C THR A 40 6.81 7.11 -0.19
N TYR A 41 6.07 8.22 -0.35
CA TYR A 41 6.65 9.49 -0.79
C TYR A 41 7.62 10.09 0.23
N SER A 42 7.33 9.99 1.54
CA SER A 42 8.20 10.54 2.57
C SER A 42 9.54 9.79 2.69
N MET A 43 9.60 8.51 2.32
CA MET A 43 10.89 7.81 2.20
C MET A 43 11.75 8.46 1.10
N GLY A 44 11.16 8.94 0.01
CA GLY A 44 11.81 9.72 -1.06
C GLY A 44 12.68 10.87 -0.54
N ASP A 45 12.21 11.58 0.48
CA ASP A 45 12.95 12.70 1.10
C ASP A 45 14.17 12.24 1.92
N ILE A 46 14.12 11.05 2.53
CA ILE A 46 15.26 10.45 3.25
C ILE A 46 16.38 10.09 2.28
N TYR A 47 16.04 9.67 1.05
CA TYR A 47 17.01 9.39 -0.02
C TYR A 47 17.57 10.66 -0.68
N LEU A 48 16.90 11.81 -0.50
CA LEU A 48 17.21 13.08 -1.15
C LEU A 48 18.55 13.66 -0.69
N GLU A 49 18.78 13.74 0.63
CA GLU A 49 19.96 14.40 1.23
C GLU A 49 21.31 13.87 0.70
N PRO A 50 21.58 12.55 0.66
CA PRO A 50 22.83 12.05 0.09
C PRO A 50 22.92 12.23 -1.44
N MET A 51 21.80 12.26 -2.18
CA MET A 51 21.81 12.53 -3.63
C MET A 51 22.07 14.00 -3.95
N LEU A 52 21.50 14.93 -3.18
CA LEU A 52 21.68 16.37 -3.35
C LEU A 52 23.14 16.79 -3.14
N PHE A 53 23.80 16.21 -2.14
CA PHE A 53 25.23 16.45 -1.86
C PHE A 53 26.13 16.01 -3.02
N ASN A 54 25.79 14.90 -3.69
CA ASN A 54 26.62 14.31 -4.76
C ASN A 54 26.32 14.85 -6.17
N LEU A 55 25.17 15.49 -6.39
CA LEU A 55 24.70 15.88 -7.73
C LEU A 55 24.29 17.36 -7.88
N GLN A 56 24.28 18.17 -6.82
CA GLN A 56 23.90 19.60 -6.82
C GLN A 56 22.54 19.93 -7.45
N PHE A 57 21.63 18.96 -7.58
CA PHE A 57 20.28 19.22 -8.07
C PHE A 57 19.43 19.91 -7.00
N SER A 58 18.36 20.60 -7.42
CA SER A 58 17.37 21.20 -6.51
C SER A 58 16.49 20.11 -5.86
N ARG A 59 16.09 20.30 -4.60
CA ARG A 59 15.17 19.39 -3.89
C ARG A 59 13.90 19.11 -4.68
N ALA A 60 13.33 20.16 -5.27
CA ALA A 60 12.12 20.08 -6.10
C ALA A 60 12.32 19.25 -7.37
N TYR A 61 13.54 19.23 -7.93
CA TYR A 61 13.86 18.42 -9.10
C TYR A 61 13.94 16.93 -8.74
N VAL A 62 14.55 16.62 -7.60
CA VAL A 62 14.69 15.22 -7.14
C VAL A 62 13.34 14.67 -6.64
N SER A 63 12.52 15.47 -5.95
CA SER A 63 11.17 15.06 -5.53
C SER A 63 10.21 14.88 -6.71
N ALA A 64 10.25 15.79 -7.69
CA ALA A 64 9.49 15.63 -8.94
C ALA A 64 9.93 14.39 -9.73
N ILE A 65 11.24 14.11 -9.75
CA ILE A 65 11.77 12.87 -10.30
C ILE A 65 11.27 11.67 -9.52
N PHE A 66 11.23 11.67 -8.18
CA PHE A 66 10.69 10.57 -7.38
C PHE A 66 9.20 10.30 -7.64
N SER A 67 8.38 11.36 -7.70
CA SER A 67 6.95 11.26 -8.03
C SER A 67 6.71 10.77 -9.45
N LEU A 68 7.56 11.15 -10.42
CA LEU A 68 7.48 10.66 -11.80
C LEU A 68 8.16 9.28 -11.96
N LEU A 69 9.14 8.93 -11.12
CA LEU A 69 9.90 7.67 -11.11
C LEU A 69 9.05 6.50 -10.65
N GLU A 70 8.03 6.73 -9.81
CA GLU A 70 7.05 5.70 -9.47
C GLU A 70 6.43 5.06 -10.74
N SER A 71 6.41 5.82 -11.86
CA SER A 71 6.05 5.32 -13.20
C SER A 71 7.26 5.01 -14.12
N ILE A 72 8.41 5.68 -13.94
CA ILE A 72 9.56 5.62 -14.88
C ILE A 72 10.63 4.58 -14.49
N THR A 73 10.57 3.99 -13.29
CA THR A 73 11.61 3.05 -12.79
C THR A 73 11.73 1.76 -13.61
N LEU A 74 10.73 1.41 -14.43
CA LEU A 74 10.83 0.33 -15.44
C LEU A 74 11.56 0.75 -16.72
N ALA A 75 11.62 2.05 -17.04
CA ALA A 75 12.05 2.55 -18.34
C ALA A 75 13.44 3.24 -18.34
N SER A 76 13.87 3.83 -17.21
CA SER A 76 15.10 4.65 -17.17
C SER A 76 16.22 3.99 -16.38
N GLY A 77 17.07 3.24 -17.09
CA GLY A 77 18.35 2.75 -16.56
C GLY A 77 19.32 3.89 -16.20
N TYR A 78 19.18 4.48 -15.02
CA TYR A 78 20.16 5.42 -14.48
C TYR A 78 21.44 4.66 -14.06
N ASN A 79 22.50 4.79 -14.85
CA ASN A 79 23.73 3.98 -14.76
C ASN A 79 24.69 4.32 -13.61
N LYS A 80 24.27 5.08 -12.58
CA LYS A 80 25.13 5.45 -11.43
C LYS A 80 24.95 4.49 -10.24
N CYS A 81 26.05 4.01 -9.66
CA CYS A 81 26.07 2.97 -8.63
C CYS A 81 25.25 3.30 -7.38
N SER A 82 25.32 4.54 -6.87
CA SER A 82 24.54 4.97 -5.70
C SER A 82 23.04 4.97 -5.99
N THR A 83 22.63 5.53 -7.14
CA THR A 83 21.22 5.61 -7.56
C THR A 83 20.60 4.25 -7.84
N LYS A 84 21.39 3.27 -8.29
CA LYS A 84 20.95 1.87 -8.44
C LYS A 84 20.51 1.24 -7.12
N ILE A 85 21.19 1.56 -6.02
CA ILE A 85 20.89 0.96 -4.71
C ILE A 85 19.52 1.45 -4.20
N TYR A 86 19.22 2.75 -4.30
CA TYR A 86 17.94 3.31 -3.84
C TYR A 86 16.76 2.81 -4.68
N ASN A 87 16.90 2.84 -6.01
CA ASN A 87 15.87 2.33 -6.91
C ASN A 87 15.60 0.83 -6.70
N LEU A 88 16.62 0.03 -6.35
CA LEU A 88 16.44 -1.40 -6.09
C LEU A 88 15.58 -1.66 -4.84
N PHE A 89 15.70 -0.83 -3.79
CA PHE A 89 14.89 -0.97 -2.58
C PHE A 89 13.44 -0.56 -2.81
N ASP A 90 13.21 0.53 -3.55
CA ASP A 90 11.85 0.96 -3.89
C ASP A 90 11.18 -0.09 -4.78
N ILE A 91 11.87 -0.59 -5.81
CA ILE A 91 11.39 -1.71 -6.64
C ILE A 91 11.02 -2.91 -5.76
N LEU A 92 11.87 -3.25 -4.78
CA LEU A 92 11.61 -4.38 -3.88
C LEU A 92 10.35 -4.16 -3.04
N PHE A 93 10.14 -2.95 -2.50
CA PHE A 93 8.95 -2.60 -1.73
C PHE A 93 7.68 -2.72 -2.58
N TYR A 94 7.63 -2.10 -3.76
CA TYR A 94 6.47 -2.19 -4.65
C TYR A 94 6.24 -3.61 -5.18
N PHE A 95 7.30 -4.34 -5.49
CA PHE A 95 7.19 -5.74 -5.92
C PHE A 95 6.56 -6.60 -4.82
N ILE A 96 6.95 -6.38 -3.56
CA ILE A 96 6.34 -7.04 -2.40
C ILE A 96 4.87 -6.64 -2.25
N LEU A 97 4.52 -5.36 -2.38
CA LEU A 97 3.11 -4.91 -2.36
C LEU A 97 2.27 -5.61 -3.43
N PHE A 98 2.79 -5.70 -4.66
CA PHE A 98 2.06 -6.29 -5.79
C PHE A 98 1.88 -7.80 -5.66
N ILE A 99 2.90 -8.52 -5.20
CA ILE A 99 2.79 -9.97 -4.94
C ILE A 99 1.87 -10.25 -3.75
N LEU A 100 1.87 -9.40 -2.74
CA LEU A 100 1.01 -9.57 -1.58
C LEU A 100 -0.43 -9.17 -1.84
N ALA A 101 -0.73 -8.41 -2.88
CA ALA A 101 -2.11 -8.07 -3.26
C ALA A 101 -2.98 -9.33 -3.48
N PRO A 102 -2.66 -10.28 -4.38
CA PRO A 102 -3.47 -11.50 -4.56
C PRO A 102 -3.49 -12.38 -3.30
N ILE A 103 -2.38 -12.43 -2.55
CA ILE A 103 -2.31 -13.18 -1.30
C ILE A 103 -3.30 -12.59 -0.29
N SER A 104 -3.26 -11.27 -0.09
CA SER A 104 -4.18 -10.53 0.77
C SER A 104 -5.64 -10.75 0.37
N THR A 105 -5.94 -10.89 -0.93
CA THR A 105 -7.30 -11.21 -1.40
C THR A 105 -7.77 -12.56 -0.88
N VAL A 106 -6.91 -13.58 -0.97
CA VAL A 106 -7.22 -14.93 -0.48
C VAL A 106 -7.45 -14.91 1.03
N PHE A 107 -6.57 -14.24 1.78
CA PHE A 107 -6.75 -14.09 3.22
C PHE A 107 -8.02 -13.32 3.55
N THR A 108 -8.36 -12.28 2.79
CA THR A 108 -9.53 -11.42 3.02
C THR A 108 -10.83 -12.19 2.83
N ASN A 109 -10.85 -13.10 1.85
CA ASN A 109 -11.99 -13.98 1.62
C ASN A 109 -12.17 -15.04 2.72
N THR A 110 -11.11 -15.42 3.45
CA THR A 110 -11.17 -16.47 4.48
C THR A 110 -11.28 -15.94 5.91
N PHE A 111 -10.54 -14.88 6.26
CA PHE A 111 -10.47 -14.29 7.62
C PHE A 111 -11.18 -12.94 7.77
N GLY A 112 -11.64 -12.36 6.66
CA GLY A 112 -12.31 -11.06 6.60
C GLY A 112 -11.35 -9.86 6.63
N CYS A 113 -11.84 -8.72 6.12
CA CYS A 113 -11.03 -7.50 5.96
C CYS A 113 -10.44 -6.99 7.28
N ARG A 114 -11.24 -7.00 8.37
CA ARG A 114 -10.84 -6.41 9.66
C ARG A 114 -9.61 -7.07 10.26
N THR A 115 -9.59 -8.40 10.31
CA THR A 115 -8.50 -9.17 10.93
C THR A 115 -7.18 -8.91 10.23
N ILE A 116 -7.18 -8.88 8.90
CA ILE A 116 -5.98 -8.75 8.09
C ILE A 116 -5.42 -7.34 8.17
N THR A 117 -6.29 -6.32 8.15
CA THR A 117 -5.86 -4.94 8.36
C THR A 117 -5.18 -4.77 9.72
N ILE A 118 -5.71 -5.39 10.78
CA ILE A 118 -5.09 -5.34 12.12
C ILE A 118 -3.73 -6.04 12.13
N VAL A 119 -3.64 -7.25 11.56
CA VAL A 119 -2.38 -8.00 11.48
C VAL A 119 -1.33 -7.23 10.67
N GLY A 120 -1.72 -6.70 9.51
CA GLY A 120 -0.86 -5.87 8.68
C GLY A 120 -0.36 -4.62 9.41
N ALA A 121 -1.24 -3.94 10.16
CA ALA A 121 -0.87 -2.76 10.94
C ALA A 121 0.14 -3.07 12.05
N ILE A 122 0.02 -4.22 12.73
CA ILE A 122 0.98 -4.68 13.74
C ILE A 122 2.34 -4.96 13.08
N ILE A 123 2.36 -5.66 11.95
CA ILE A 123 3.59 -5.96 11.20
C ILE A 123 4.26 -4.67 10.71
N ALA A 124 3.49 -3.74 10.14
CA ALA A 124 4.00 -2.44 9.69
C ALA A 124 4.60 -1.65 10.86
N SER A 125 3.89 -1.60 12.00
CA SER A 125 4.36 -0.91 13.21
C SER A 125 5.66 -1.51 13.74
N LEU A 126 5.78 -2.84 13.76
CA LEU A 126 7.01 -3.55 14.11
C LEU A 126 8.14 -3.22 13.14
N GLY A 127 7.85 -3.16 11.83
CA GLY A 127 8.80 -2.76 10.80
C GLY A 127 9.40 -1.39 11.10
N PHE A 128 8.56 -0.37 11.27
CA PHE A 128 9.01 0.99 11.58
C PHE A 128 9.70 1.11 12.94
N PHE A 129 9.24 0.37 13.95
CA PHE A 129 9.84 0.39 15.28
C PHE A 129 11.25 -0.22 15.27
N LEU A 130 11.42 -1.36 14.60
CA LEU A 130 12.72 -2.02 14.46
C LEU A 130 13.72 -1.15 13.68
N SER A 131 13.25 -0.36 12.71
CA SER A 131 14.09 0.55 11.94
C SER A 131 14.84 1.56 12.80
N ARG A 132 14.31 1.94 13.97
CA ARG A 132 14.95 2.93 14.86
C ARG A 132 16.30 2.48 15.43
N TRP A 133 16.52 1.17 15.56
CA TRP A 133 17.69 0.62 16.26
C TRP A 133 18.91 0.39 15.37
N TRP A 134 18.73 0.41 14.04
CA TRP A 134 19.80 0.12 13.10
C TRP A 134 20.61 1.37 12.77
N SER A 135 21.86 1.42 13.23
CA SER A 135 22.83 2.48 12.89
C SER A 135 23.36 2.37 11.45
N ASN A 136 23.05 1.28 10.76
CA ASN A 136 23.51 1.00 9.39
C ASN A 136 22.34 1.12 8.41
N VAL A 137 22.55 1.99 7.42
CA VAL A 137 21.57 2.40 6.40
C VAL A 137 21.04 1.22 5.57
N TYR A 138 21.86 0.20 5.30
CA TYR A 138 21.42 -0.97 4.53
C TYR A 138 20.36 -1.80 5.27
N TYR A 139 20.52 -1.99 6.58
CA TYR A 139 19.55 -2.73 7.40
C TYR A 139 18.28 -1.92 7.68
N TYR A 140 18.40 -0.59 7.74
CA TYR A 140 17.25 0.31 7.79
C TYR A 140 16.36 0.14 6.56
N TYR A 141 16.93 0.17 5.35
CA TYR A 141 16.16 -0.05 4.12
C TYR A 141 15.62 -1.48 3.99
N LEU A 142 16.36 -2.48 4.45
CA LEU A 142 15.89 -3.85 4.42
C LEU A 142 14.68 -4.07 5.33
N THR A 143 14.68 -3.49 6.53
CA THR A 143 13.56 -3.62 7.49
C THR A 143 12.31 -2.87 7.04
N ILE A 144 12.42 -1.61 6.60
CA ILE A 144 11.27 -0.85 6.07
C ILE A 144 10.79 -1.46 4.74
N GLY A 145 11.72 -1.80 3.85
CA GLY A 145 11.44 -2.36 2.53
C GLY A 145 10.68 -3.70 2.60
N ILE A 146 11.18 -4.65 3.40
CA ILE A 146 10.60 -5.99 3.47
C ILE A 146 9.47 -6.04 4.50
N ILE A 147 9.74 -5.69 5.77
CA ILE A 147 8.76 -5.85 6.85
C ILE A 147 7.66 -4.79 6.72
N GLY A 148 8.04 -3.54 6.47
CA GLY A 148 7.09 -2.45 6.21
C GLY A 148 6.28 -2.72 4.93
N GLY A 149 6.93 -3.20 3.85
CA GLY A 149 6.26 -3.58 2.61
C GLY A 149 5.25 -4.71 2.79
N ILE A 150 5.60 -5.74 3.57
CA ILE A 150 4.66 -6.82 3.90
C ILE A 150 3.46 -6.30 4.68
N GLY A 151 3.69 -5.49 5.72
CA GLY A 151 2.64 -4.91 6.53
C GLY A 151 1.69 -4.03 5.70
N CYS A 152 2.23 -3.11 4.91
CA CYS A 152 1.44 -2.20 4.08
C CYS A 152 0.70 -2.96 2.97
N GLY A 153 1.29 -3.99 2.35
CA GLY A 153 0.65 -4.80 1.31
C GLY A 153 -0.56 -5.57 1.81
N LEU A 154 -0.50 -6.05 3.06
CA LEU A 154 -1.65 -6.68 3.71
C LEU A 154 -2.76 -5.69 4.07
N ILE A 155 -2.45 -4.40 4.26
CA ILE A 155 -3.44 -3.35 4.58
C ILE A 155 -4.10 -2.77 3.31
N TYR A 156 -3.33 -2.61 2.24
CA TYR A 156 -3.74 -1.90 1.03
C TYR A 156 -4.98 -2.53 0.38
N LEU A 157 -4.94 -3.84 0.13
CA LEU A 157 -6.02 -4.50 -0.58
C LEU A 157 -7.34 -4.62 0.23
N PRO A 158 -7.35 -4.99 1.53
CA PRO A 158 -8.57 -5.00 2.35
C PRO A 158 -9.25 -3.63 2.45
N ALA A 159 -8.49 -2.53 2.36
CA ALA A 159 -9.04 -1.19 2.33
C ALA A 159 -9.88 -0.97 1.05
N ILE A 160 -9.42 -1.42 -0.11
CA ILE A 160 -10.18 -1.34 -1.38
C ILE A 160 -11.36 -2.30 -1.38
N VAL A 161 -11.12 -3.56 -0.98
CA VAL A 161 -12.14 -4.62 -1.00
C VAL A 161 -13.29 -4.31 -0.02
N SER A 162 -12.99 -3.70 1.14
CA SER A 162 -14.02 -3.33 2.11
C SER A 162 -15.03 -2.31 1.58
N VAL A 163 -14.61 -1.35 0.74
CA VAL A 163 -15.52 -0.40 0.09
C VAL A 163 -16.42 -1.11 -0.93
N GLY A 164 -15.84 -2.04 -1.70
CA GLY A 164 -16.58 -2.85 -2.67
C GLY A 164 -17.64 -3.77 -2.05
N TYR A 165 -17.56 -4.07 -0.76
CA TYR A 165 -18.60 -4.80 -0.02
C TYR A 165 -19.73 -3.91 0.51
N TYR A 166 -19.59 -2.58 0.47
CA TYR A 166 -20.57 -1.63 1.01
C TYR A 166 -21.32 -0.84 -0.07
N PHE A 167 -20.77 -0.71 -1.28
CA PHE A 167 -21.42 -0.02 -2.39
C PHE A 167 -21.42 -0.88 -3.65
N GLU A 168 -22.61 -1.24 -4.14
CA GLU A 168 -22.75 -1.84 -5.48
C GLU A 168 -23.28 -0.83 -6.50
N GLU A 169 -24.31 -0.04 -6.17
CA GLU A 169 -24.92 0.90 -7.13
C GLU A 169 -24.07 2.17 -7.32
N LYS A 170 -23.38 2.63 -6.27
CA LYS A 170 -22.55 3.86 -6.27
C LYS A 170 -21.04 3.58 -6.31
N ARG A 171 -20.64 2.42 -6.82
CA ARG A 171 -19.26 1.92 -6.77
C ARG A 171 -18.23 2.80 -7.52
N SER A 172 -18.67 3.62 -8.46
CA SER A 172 -17.80 4.58 -9.17
C SER A 172 -17.62 5.91 -8.42
N PHE A 173 -18.49 6.20 -7.45
CA PHE A 173 -18.45 7.42 -6.66
C PHE A 173 -17.75 7.22 -5.31
N ALA A 174 -17.86 6.01 -4.74
CA ALA A 174 -17.18 5.57 -3.53
C ALA A 174 -15.73 5.15 -3.81
#